data_AF-A0A3L6G3B1-F1
#
_entry.id   AF-A0A3L6G3B1-F1
#
_cell.length_a   1.000
_cell.length_b   1.000
_cell.length_c   1.000
_cell.angle_alpha   90.00
_cell.angle_beta   90.00
_cell.angle_gamma   90.00
#
_symmetry.space_group_name_H-M   'P 1'
#
loop_
_entity.id
_entity.type
_entity.pdbx_description
1 polymer ?
#
loop_
_entity_poly.entity_id
_entity_poly.type
_entity_poly.pdbx_seq_one_letter_code
_entity_poly.pdbx_strand_id
1 'polypeptide(L)'
;MRKMKAEADDGLRLDVHDHNYLPRVMPHFLARKQQYDRFSFQRHAGEPFLYWMGPRPRVCLFDYELVRQVLFNKSGHFFKDDAHPTILAMLGKGLVLVEGTDWVRHRRVVNPAFAMDKLKVTIN
;
A
#
# COMPACT_ATOMS: atom_id res chain seq x y z
N MET A 1 5.12 27.30 9.31
CA MET A 1 3.88 27.27 8.47
C MET A 1 4.09 27.84 7.06
N ARG A 2 4.52 29.09 6.86
CA ARG A 2 4.76 29.66 5.50
C ARG A 2 5.84 28.93 4.69
N LYS A 3 6.93 28.52 5.33
CA LYS A 3 8.03 27.78 4.69
C LYS A 3 7.62 26.38 4.20
N MET A 4 6.86 25.64 5.01
CA MET A 4 6.31 24.32 4.63
C MET A 4 5.31 24.40 3.48
N LYS A 5 4.52 25.48 3.38
CA LYS A 5 3.62 25.70 2.23
C LYS A 5 4.41 26.02 0.95
N ALA A 6 5.48 26.78 1.04
CA ALA A 6 6.35 27.07 -0.10
C ALA A 6 7.13 25.84 -0.58
N GLU A 7 7.60 24.99 0.36
CA GLU A 7 8.26 23.71 0.04
C GLU A 7 7.27 22.66 -0.54
N ALA A 8 5.99 22.75 -0.21
CA ALA A 8 4.95 21.90 -0.82
C ALA A 8 4.57 22.36 -2.24
N ASP A 9 4.89 23.60 -2.62
CA ASP A 9 4.56 24.23 -3.89
C ASP A 9 5.76 24.27 -4.86
N ASP A 10 6.86 23.56 -4.53
CA ASP A 10 8.13 23.40 -5.26
C ASP A 10 7.99 22.68 -6.63
N GLY A 11 6.81 22.72 -7.27
CA GLY A 11 6.57 22.05 -8.55
C GLY A 11 6.61 20.51 -8.50
N LEU A 12 6.87 19.93 -7.32
CA LEU A 12 7.01 18.49 -7.09
C LEU A 12 5.66 17.82 -6.78
N ARG A 13 4.62 18.19 -7.54
CA ARG A 13 3.33 17.51 -7.47
C ARG A 13 3.55 16.11 -8.04
N LEU A 14 3.14 15.08 -7.29
CA LEU A 14 2.99 13.75 -7.87
C LEU A 14 2.00 13.88 -9.02
N ASP A 15 2.46 13.63 -10.24
CA ASP A 15 1.58 13.58 -11.40
C ASP A 15 0.55 12.49 -11.15
N VAL A 16 -0.74 12.84 -11.24
CA VAL A 16 -1.86 11.93 -11.01
C VAL A 16 -1.90 10.83 -12.08
N HIS A 17 -1.27 11.09 -13.23
CA HIS A 17 -1.13 10.13 -14.33
C HIS A 17 0.15 9.30 -14.24
N ASP A 18 1.10 9.64 -13.35
CA ASP A 18 2.31 8.86 -13.13
C ASP A 18 2.08 7.78 -12.06
N HIS A 19 2.12 6.52 -12.50
CA HIS A 19 2.01 5.37 -11.62
C HIS A 19 3.37 4.93 -11.03
N ASN A 20 4.48 5.57 -11.41
CA ASN A 20 5.82 5.29 -10.91
C ASN A 20 6.19 6.19 -9.70
N TYR A 21 5.34 6.18 -8.68
CA TYR A 21 5.54 7.00 -7.46
C TYR A 21 6.47 6.32 -6.42
N LEU A 22 6.83 5.04 -6.60
CA LEU A 22 7.63 4.29 -5.62
C LEU A 22 8.99 4.91 -5.30
N PRO A 23 9.78 5.44 -6.27
CA PRO A 23 11.02 6.14 -5.96
C PRO A 23 10.82 7.33 -5.02
N ARG A 24 9.62 7.93 -5.00
CA ARG A 24 9.30 9.07 -4.16
C ARG A 24 8.73 8.68 -2.81
N VAL A 25 7.79 7.75 -2.78
CA VAL A 25 7.03 7.38 -1.56
C VAL A 25 7.79 6.36 -0.71
N MET A 26 8.50 5.42 -1.35
CA MET A 26 9.22 4.34 -0.66
C MET A 26 10.63 4.13 -1.25
N PRO A 27 11.49 5.17 -1.32
CA PRO A 27 12.82 5.07 -1.93
C PRO A 27 13.68 3.96 -1.31
N HIS A 28 13.57 3.72 0.00
CA HIS A 28 14.35 2.71 0.70
C HIS A 28 14.00 1.27 0.28
N PHE A 29 12.73 1.01 -0.07
CA PHE A 29 12.31 -0.30 -0.56
C PHE A 29 12.84 -0.53 -1.98
N LEU A 30 12.80 0.50 -2.82
CA LEU A 30 13.36 0.45 -4.16
C LEU A 30 14.89 0.29 -4.15
N ALA A 31 15.59 1.03 -3.29
CA ALA A 31 17.03 0.90 -3.12
C ALA A 31 17.42 -0.50 -2.63
N ARG A 32 16.64 -1.08 -1.70
CA ARG A 32 16.86 -2.45 -1.24
C ARG A 32 16.63 -3.47 -2.36
N LYS A 33 15.56 -3.33 -3.15
CA LYS A 33 15.32 -4.14 -4.35
C LYS A 33 16.53 -4.08 -5.29
N GLN A 34 16.98 -2.86 -5.65
CA GLN A 34 18.13 -2.65 -6.54
C GLN A 34 19.43 -3.24 -5.96
N GLN A 35 19.62 -3.16 -4.65
CA GLN A 35 20.77 -3.76 -3.97
C GLN A 35 20.75 -5.29 -4.10
N TYR A 36 19.61 -5.94 -3.84
CA TYR A 36 19.48 -7.40 -4.03
C TYR A 36 19.70 -7.80 -5.49
N ASP A 37 19.07 -7.09 -6.44
CA ASP A 37 19.24 -7.32 -7.88
C ASP A 37 20.70 -7.20 -8.34
N ARG A 38 21.53 -6.44 -7.61
CA ARG A 38 22.96 -6.24 -7.90
C ARG A 38 23.87 -7.32 -7.33
N PHE A 39 23.49 -7.96 -6.21
CA PHE A 39 24.31 -8.99 -5.55
C PHE A 39 23.98 -10.41 -6.03
N SER A 40 22.83 -10.64 -6.66
CA SER A 40 22.46 -11.93 -7.25
C SER A 40 23.08 -12.11 -8.64
N PHE A 41 23.85 -13.18 -8.83
CA PHE A 41 24.51 -13.51 -10.11
C PHE A 41 23.51 -13.84 -11.23
N GLN A 42 22.29 -14.25 -10.84
CA GLN A 42 21.10 -14.21 -11.69
C GLN A 42 20.30 -12.93 -11.39
N ARG A 43 20.00 -12.14 -12.42
CA ARG A 43 19.14 -10.94 -12.34
C ARG A 43 17.68 -11.35 -12.07
N HIS A 44 17.37 -11.84 -10.88
CA HIS A 44 15.99 -12.07 -10.46
C HIS A 44 15.39 -10.74 -9.95
N ALA A 45 15.07 -9.85 -10.88
CA ALA A 45 14.40 -8.60 -10.56
C ALA A 45 13.04 -8.90 -9.90
N GLY A 46 12.97 -8.90 -8.56
CA GLY A 46 11.70 -9.17 -7.85
C GLY A 46 11.74 -10.19 -6.72
N GLU A 47 12.91 -10.69 -6.32
CA GLU A 47 12.99 -11.60 -5.18
C GLU A 47 12.41 -10.98 -3.89
N PRO A 48 11.64 -11.76 -3.12
CA PRO A 48 11.16 -11.34 -1.81
C PRO A 48 12.32 -10.97 -0.87
N PHE A 49 12.17 -9.90 -0.11
CA PHE A 49 13.13 -9.56 0.95
C PHE A 49 12.46 -9.32 2.29
N LEU A 50 13.22 -9.52 3.36
CA LEU A 50 12.80 -9.24 4.73
C LEU A 50 13.03 -7.77 5.09
N TYR A 51 12.08 -7.18 5.80
CA TYR A 51 12.21 -5.86 6.42
C TYR A 51 11.52 -5.86 7.78
N TRP A 52 11.83 -4.86 8.60
CA TRP A 52 11.26 -4.72 9.94
C TRP A 52 10.30 -3.55 9.96
N MET A 53 9.12 -3.77 10.52
CA MET A 53 8.19 -2.72 10.87
C MET A 53 7.95 -2.78 12.38
N GLY A 54 8.66 -1.90 13.10
CA GLY A 54 8.83 -2.05 14.54
C GLY A 54 9.55 -3.38 14.86
N PRO A 55 9.12 -4.12 15.91
CA PRO A 55 9.77 -5.36 16.31
C PRO A 55 9.38 -6.57 15.45
N ARG A 56 8.45 -6.42 14.50
CA ARG A 56 7.93 -7.53 13.70
C ARG A 56 8.59 -7.56 12.31
N PRO A 57 9.19 -8.70 11.92
CA PRO A 57 9.70 -8.88 10.57
C PRO A 57 8.54 -9.04 9.58
N ARG A 58 8.75 -8.58 8.35
CA ARG A 58 7.78 -8.56 7.25
C ARG A 58 8.48 -8.93 5.94
N VAL A 59 7.79 -9.66 5.08
CA VAL A 59 8.27 -9.97 3.74
C VAL A 59 7.72 -8.94 2.76
N CYS A 60 8.59 -8.32 1.98
CA CYS A 60 8.21 -7.46 0.86
C CYS A 60 8.25 -8.26 -0.44
N LEU A 61 7.16 -8.18 -1.21
CA LEU A 61 7.03 -8.84 -2.51
C LEU A 61 6.98 -7.75 -3.60
N PHE A 62 7.83 -7.90 -4.62
CA PHE A 62 7.86 -7.01 -5.78
C PHE A 62 7.45 -7.70 -7.08
N ASP A 63 7.52 -9.04 -7.12
CA ASP A 63 7.07 -9.81 -8.27
C ASP A 63 5.54 -9.87 -8.35
N TYR A 64 4.99 -9.54 -9.52
CA TYR A 64 3.55 -9.47 -9.74
C TYR A 64 2.87 -10.83 -9.53
N GLU A 65 3.46 -11.92 -10.01
CA GLU A 65 2.86 -13.24 -9.89
C GLU A 65 2.82 -13.71 -8.44
N LEU A 66 3.90 -13.47 -7.67
CA LEU A 66 3.90 -13.74 -6.22
C LEU A 66 2.86 -12.91 -5.47
N VAL A 67 2.79 -11.60 -5.74
CA VAL A 67 1.78 -10.72 -5.11
C VAL A 67 0.37 -11.19 -5.45
N ARG A 68 0.11 -11.52 -6.73
CA ARG A 68 -1.18 -12.02 -7.19
C ARG A 68 -1.52 -13.34 -6.50
N GLN A 69 -0.59 -14.28 -6.41
CA GLN A 69 -0.81 -15.54 -5.72
C GLN A 69 -1.20 -15.30 -4.25
N VAL A 70 -0.47 -14.45 -3.53
CA VAL A 70 -0.77 -14.18 -2.11
C VAL A 70 -2.13 -13.50 -1.92
N LEU A 71 -2.47 -12.50 -2.74
CA LEU A 71 -3.69 -11.71 -2.57
C LEU A 71 -4.96 -12.38 -3.09
N PHE A 72 -4.85 -13.24 -4.11
CA PHE A 72 -6.00 -13.91 -4.72
C PHE A 72 -6.19 -15.35 -4.24
N ASN A 73 -5.25 -15.90 -3.48
CA ASN A 73 -5.41 -17.23 -2.91
C ASN A 73 -6.54 -17.25 -1.88
N LYS A 74 -7.56 -18.06 -2.16
CA LYS A 74 -8.73 -18.26 -1.29
C LYS A 74 -8.50 -19.30 -0.19
N SER A 75 -7.27 -19.78 0.00
CA SER A 75 -6.92 -20.68 1.10
C SER A 75 -7.18 -20.06 2.48
N GLY A 76 -7.33 -18.74 2.56
CA GLY A 76 -7.52 -18.04 3.83
C GLY A 76 -6.26 -18.03 4.68
N HIS A 77 -5.08 -18.20 4.09
CA HIS A 77 -3.82 -18.15 4.83
C HIS A 77 -3.24 -16.73 4.94
N PHE A 78 -3.74 -15.80 4.13
CA PHE A 78 -3.30 -14.41 4.13
C PHE A 78 -4.37 -13.53 4.75
N PHE A 79 -4.01 -12.83 5.82
CA PHE A 79 -4.86 -11.89 6.54
C PHE A 79 -4.18 -10.53 6.60
N LYS A 80 -4.97 -9.48 6.72
CA LYS A 80 -4.45 -8.16 7.08
C LYS A 80 -3.69 -8.24 8.40
N ASP A 81 -2.59 -7.51 8.45
CA ASP A 81 -1.82 -7.39 9.67
C ASP A 81 -2.61 -6.78 10.81
N ASP A 82 -2.33 -7.24 12.03
CA ASP A 82 -2.74 -6.54 13.23
C ASP A 82 -2.21 -5.10 13.19
N ALA A 83 -3.14 -4.17 13.08
CA ALA A 83 -2.85 -2.76 13.09
C ALA A 83 -2.17 -2.38 14.41
N HIS A 84 -1.12 -1.56 14.33
CA HIS A 84 -0.45 -1.05 15.52
C HIS A 84 -1.46 -0.33 16.43
N PRO A 85 -1.38 -0.44 17.77
CA PRO A 85 -2.35 0.16 18.69
C PRO A 85 -2.60 1.66 18.43
N THR A 86 -1.56 2.40 18.06
CA THR A 86 -1.68 3.82 17.66
C THR A 86 -2.58 4.02 16.44
N ILE A 87 -2.46 3.16 15.43
CA ILE A 87 -3.29 3.23 14.22
C ILE A 87 -4.74 2.89 14.56
N LEU A 88 -4.95 1.88 15.42
CA LEU A 88 -6.30 1.53 15.90
C LEU A 88 -6.93 2.66 16.73
N ALA A 89 -6.16 3.33 17.57
CA ALA A 89 -6.65 4.47 18.35
C ALA A 89 -7.06 5.65 17.46
N MET A 90 -6.36 5.87 16.34
CA MET A 90 -6.65 6.97 15.42
C MET A 90 -7.78 6.66 14.44
N LEU A 91 -7.83 5.45 13.88
CA LEU A 91 -8.73 5.09 12.78
C LEU A 91 -9.88 4.19 13.21
N GLY A 92 -9.86 3.67 14.44
CA GLY A 92 -10.78 2.64 14.90
C GLY A 92 -10.64 1.34 14.10
N LYS A 93 -11.68 0.51 14.10
CA LYS A 93 -11.77 -0.70 13.25
C LYS A 93 -12.50 -0.39 11.94
N GLY A 94 -11.92 0.49 11.13
CA GLY A 94 -12.46 0.86 9.81
C GLY A 94 -12.28 -0.21 8.75
N LEU A 95 -12.87 0.00 7.56
CA LEU A 95 -12.84 -0.94 6.41
C LEU A 95 -11.43 -1.43 6.04
N VAL A 96 -10.42 -0.58 6.20
CA VAL A 96 -9.01 -0.91 5.90
C VAL A 96 -8.47 -1.96 6.88
N LEU A 97 -8.96 -2.01 8.11
CA LEU A 97 -8.36 -2.79 9.21
C LEU A 97 -9.19 -4.01 9.62
N VAL A 98 -10.46 -4.11 9.21
CA VAL A 98 -11.29 -5.30 9.43
C VAL A 98 -11.14 -6.33 8.32
N GLU A 99 -11.43 -7.59 8.63
CA GLU A 99 -11.33 -8.74 7.72
C GLU A 99 -12.63 -9.57 7.76
N GLY A 100 -12.79 -10.50 6.83
CA GLY A 100 -13.88 -11.49 6.87
C GLY A 100 -15.28 -10.87 6.85
N THR A 101 -16.18 -11.35 7.73
CA THR A 101 -17.59 -10.93 7.77
C THR A 101 -17.77 -9.46 8.10
N ASP A 102 -16.95 -8.91 9.00
CA ASP A 102 -16.95 -7.49 9.33
C ASP A 102 -16.52 -6.64 8.14
N TRP A 103 -15.51 -7.09 7.38
CA TRP A 103 -15.12 -6.42 6.14
C TRP A 103 -16.24 -6.44 5.09
N VAL A 104 -16.89 -7.59 4.89
CA VAL A 104 -18.02 -7.72 3.96
C VAL A 104 -19.15 -6.75 4.34
N ARG A 105 -19.48 -6.68 5.64
CA ARG A 105 -20.50 -5.76 6.16
C ARG A 105 -20.10 -4.30 5.91
N HIS A 106 -18.89 -3.90 6.28
CA HIS A 106 -18.40 -2.53 6.11
C HIS A 106 -18.37 -2.13 4.61
N ARG A 107 -17.90 -3.02 3.74
CA ARG A 107 -17.84 -2.75 2.30
C ARG A 107 -19.22 -2.59 1.69
N ARG A 108 -20.21 -3.39 2.12
CA ARG A 108 -21.60 -3.26 1.66
C ARG A 108 -22.20 -1.89 1.98
N VAL A 109 -21.90 -1.35 3.15
CA VAL A 109 -22.40 -0.02 3.58
C VAL A 109 -21.73 1.11 2.80
N VAL A 110 -20.43 0.99 2.53
CA VAL A 110 -19.63 2.06 1.90
C VAL A 110 -19.76 2.07 0.37
N ASN A 111 -19.93 0.92 -0.28
CA ASN A 111 -19.95 0.80 -1.74
C ASN A 111 -20.92 1.76 -2.47
N PRO A 112 -22.15 2.03 -1.98
CA PRO A 112 -23.07 2.94 -2.67
C PRO A 112 -22.52 4.36 -2.87
N ALA A 113 -21.63 4.84 -1.99
CA ALA A 113 -21.00 6.15 -2.13
C ALA A 113 -20.04 6.23 -3.33
N PHE A 114 -19.57 5.08 -3.82
CA PHE A 114 -18.65 4.96 -4.96
C PHE A 114 -19.37 4.54 -6.25
N ALA A 115 -20.69 4.67 -6.31
CA ALA A 115 -21.45 4.44 -7.53
C ALA A 115 -21.13 5.51 -8.60
N MET A 116 -21.14 5.13 -9.88
CA MET A 116 -20.71 6.01 -10.99
C MET A 116 -21.51 7.31 -11.09
N ASP A 117 -22.78 7.30 -10.71
CA ASP A 117 -23.63 8.49 -10.65
C ASP A 117 -23.17 9.47 -9.56
N LYS A 118 -22.59 8.97 -8.45
CA LYS A 118 -22.03 9.80 -7.37
C LYS A 118 -20.62 10.31 -7.70
N LEU A 119 -19.81 9.48 -8.35
CA LEU A 119 -18.43 9.85 -8.71
C LEU A 119 -18.39 10.99 -9.74
N LYS A 120 -19.26 10.96 -10.76
CA LYS A 120 -19.28 11.99 -11.82
C LYS A 120 -19.64 13.39 -11.31
N VAL A 121 -20.41 13.48 -10.22
CA VAL A 121 -20.78 14.76 -9.60
C VAL A 121 -19.58 15.46 -8.94
N THR A 122 -18.53 14.71 -8.61
CA THR A 122 -17.35 15.23 -7.88
C THR A 122 -16.28 15.81 -8.81
N ILE A 123 -16.42 15.67 -10.14
CA ILE A 123 -15.40 16.07 -11.13
C ILE A 123 -15.84 17.34 -11.93
N ASN A 124 -16.84 18.09 -11.45
CA ASN A 124 -17.25 19.37 -12.03
C ASN A 124 -16.74 20.56 -11.21
#